data_AF-A0A1B2Z5A4-F1
#
_entry.id   AF-A0A1B2Z5A4-F1
#
_cell.length_a   1.000
_cell.length_b   1.000
_cell.length_c   1.000
_cell.angle_alpha   90.00
_cell.angle_beta   90.00
_cell.angle_gamma   90.00
#
_symmetry.space_group_name_H-M   'P 1'
#
loop_
_entity.id
_entity.type
_entity.pdbx_description
1 polymer ?
#
loop_
_entity_poly.entity_id
_entity_poly.type
_entity_poly.pdbx_seq_one_letter_code
_entity_poly.pdbx_strand_id
1 'polypeptide(L)' 'MALHTELPVYRDTYKLVLEIFVSTKNFPKEYKYSLGRDMERDVLVLMRCIYRALLKRNFSH' A
#
# COMPACT_ATOMS: atom_id res chain seq x y z
N MET A 1 8.59 21.39 6.26
CA MET A 1 7.47 21.10 5.34
C MET A 1 7.35 19.60 4.97
N ALA A 2 8.00 18.68 5.69
CA ALA A 2 7.97 17.24 5.37
C ALA A 2 6.74 16.55 6.01
N LEU A 3 6.54 16.65 7.33
CA LEU A 3 5.45 15.98 8.05
C LEU A 3 4.06 16.14 7.41
N HIS A 4 3.69 17.35 7.00
CA HIS A 4 2.37 17.63 6.44
C HIS A 4 2.10 16.96 5.07
N THR A 5 3.14 16.65 4.29
CA THR A 5 3.02 15.93 2.99
C THR A 5 3.23 14.42 3.13
N GLU A 6 3.89 13.99 4.20
CA GLU A 6 4.18 12.58 4.48
C GLU A 6 2.98 11.84 5.06
N LEU A 7 2.22 12.49 5.95
CA LEU A 7 0.95 11.96 6.47
C LEU A 7 -0.09 11.65 5.39
N PRO A 8 -0.37 12.53 4.40
CA PRO A 8 -1.35 12.24 3.36
C PRO A 8 -0.92 11.09 2.45
N VAL A 9 0.36 11.00 2.05
CA VAL A 9 0.85 9.89 1.20
C VAL A 9 0.73 8.54 1.92
N TYR A 10 1.12 8.47 3.20
CA TYR A 10 0.96 7.25 3.98
C TYR A 10 -0.53 6.88 4.15
N ARG A 11 -1.38 7.86 4.45
CA ARG A 11 -2.83 7.68 4.58
C ARG A 11 -3.45 7.17 3.28
N ASP A 12 -3.11 7.75 2.14
CA ASP A 12 -3.70 7.37 0.85
C ASP A 12 -3.22 5.99 0.40
N THR A 13 -1.97 5.63 0.71
CA THR A 13 -1.47 4.27 0.50
C THR A 13 -2.24 3.27 1.36
N TYR A 14 -2.53 3.59 2.62
CA TYR A 14 -3.34 2.73 3.48
C TYR A 14 -4.78 2.57 2.97
N LYS A 15 -5.41 3.64 2.47
CA LYS A 15 -6.73 3.53 1.81
C LYS A 15 -6.66 2.61 0.60
N LEU A 16 -5.62 2.71 -0.23
CA LEU A 16 -5.41 1.83 -1.38
C LEU A 16 -5.29 0.36 -0.97
N VAL A 17 -4.57 0.07 0.12
CA VAL A 17 -4.51 -1.30 0.68
C VAL A 17 -5.92 -1.79 0.99
N LEU A 18 -6.72 -1.01 1.72
CA LEU A 18 -8.09 -1.42 2.07
C LEU A 18 -8.95 -1.65 0.82
N GLU A 19 -8.86 -0.76 -0.17
CA GLU A 19 -9.64 -0.85 -1.41
C GLU A 19 -9.27 -2.09 -2.23
N ILE A 20 -7.96 -2.43 -2.32
CA ILE A 20 -7.48 -3.67 -2.95
C ILE A 20 -8.09 -4.88 -2.24
N PHE A 21 -7.98 -4.98 -0.92
CA PHE A 21 -8.51 -6.11 -0.16
C PHE A 21 -10.04 -6.27 -0.26
N VAL A 22 -10.79 -5.16 -0.33
CA VAL A 22 -12.24 -5.18 -0.58
C VAL A 22 -12.54 -5.66 -1.99
N SER A 23 -11.78 -5.18 -2.98
CA SER A 23 -11.96 -5.50 -4.39
C SER A 23 -11.64 -6.98 -4.70
N THR A 24 -10.51 -7.48 -4.19
CA THR A 24 -10.06 -8.87 -4.43
C THR A 24 -10.93 -9.90 -3.73
N LYS A 25 -11.61 -9.54 -2.64
CA LYS A 25 -12.51 -10.44 -1.90
C LYS A 25 -13.61 -11.04 -2.78
N ASN A 26 -14.12 -10.25 -3.71
CA ASN A 26 -15.25 -10.57 -4.60
C ASN A 26 -14.81 -11.19 -5.94
N PHE A 27 -13.52 -11.45 -6.13
CA PHE A 27 -13.04 -12.05 -7.38
C PHE A 27 -13.58 -13.48 -7.56
N PRO A 28 -13.87 -13.88 -8.82
CA PRO A 28 -14.10 -15.27 -9.16
C PRO A 28 -12.94 -16.16 -8.69
N LYS A 29 -13.23 -17.42 -8.35
CA LYS A 29 -12.26 -18.35 -7.73
C LYS A 29 -10.93 -18.44 -8.49
N GLU A 30 -10.99 -18.45 -9.82
CA GLU A 30 -9.83 -18.52 -10.72
C GLU A 30 -8.89 -17.30 -10.58
N TYR A 31 -9.45 -16.10 -10.39
CA TYR A 31 -8.68 -14.87 -10.22
C TYR A 31 -8.34 -14.58 -8.76
N LYS A 32 -9.12 -15.08 -7.81
CA LYS A 32 -8.94 -14.81 -6.38
C LYS A 32 -7.60 -15.29 -5.84
N TYR A 33 -7.17 -16.49 -6.25
CA TYR A 33 -5.92 -17.09 -5.78
C TYR A 33 -4.71 -16.82 -6.69
N SER A 34 -4.94 -16.23 -7.86
CA SER A 34 -3.89 -15.76 -8.77
C SER A 34 -3.77 -14.24 -8.63
N LEU A 35 -4.44 -13.49 -9.50
CA LEU A 35 -4.40 -12.03 -9.57
C LEU A 35 -4.72 -11.35 -8.22
N GLY A 36 -5.75 -11.80 -7.51
CA GLY A 36 -6.15 -11.20 -6.23
C GLY A 36 -5.06 -11.31 -5.17
N ARG A 37 -4.39 -12.47 -5.09
CA ARG A 37 -3.29 -12.69 -4.16
C ARG A 37 -2.05 -11.85 -4.53
N ASP A 38 -1.76 -11.71 -5.82
CA ASP A 38 -0.65 -10.88 -6.29
C ASP A 38 -0.89 -9.39 -5.98
N MET A 39 -2.11 -8.90 -6.24
CA MET A 39 -2.50 -7.53 -5.91
C MET A 39 -2.40 -7.23 -4.40
N GLU A 40 -2.88 -8.13 -3.55
CA GLU A 40 -2.76 -8.01 -2.09
C GLU A 40 -1.29 -7.99 -1.64
N ARG A 41 -0.43 -8.80 -2.27
CA ARG A 41 1.00 -8.82 -1.97
C ARG A 41 1.69 -7.53 -2.39
N ASP A 42 1.42 -7.05 -3.60
CA ASP A 42 2.08 -5.89 -4.18
C ASP A 42 1.71 -4.60 -3.44
N VAL A 43 0.45 -4.44 -3.03
CA VAL A 43 0.04 -3.26 -2.26
C VAL A 43 0.69 -3.22 -0.87
N LEU A 44 0.93 -4.37 -0.24
CA LEU A 44 1.69 -4.46 1.02
C LEU A 44 3.19 -4.19 0.83
N VAL A 45 3.77 -4.58 -0.31
CA VAL A 45 5.14 -4.21 -0.68
C VAL A 45 5.24 -2.70 -0.89
N LEU A 46 4.29 -2.09 -1.61
CA LEU A 46 4.22 -0.65 -1.83
C LEU A 46 4.19 0.12 -0.49
N MET A 47 3.32 -0.29 0.44
CA MET A 47 3.22 0.33 1.76
C MET A 47 4.53 0.29 2.54
N ARG A 48 5.26 -0.85 2.49
CA ARG A 48 6.58 -0.97 3.10
C ARG A 48 7.63 -0.09 2.41
N CYS A 49 7.60 0.01 1.08
CA CYS A 49 8.50 0.88 0.32
C CYS A 49 8.30 2.35 0.69
N ILE A 50 7.04 2.79 0.80
CA ILE A 50 6.69 4.15 1.21
C ILE A 50 7.13 4.41 2.64
N TYR A 51 6.84 3.51 3.58
CA TYR A 51 7.32 3.62 4.96
C TYR A 51 8.85 3.75 5.05
N ARG A 52 9.59 2.91 4.30
CA ARG A 52 11.06 2.97 4.25
C ARG A 52 11.58 4.28 3.65
N ALA A 53 10.92 4.80 2.62
CA ALA A 53 11.28 6.07 1.98
C ALA A 53 11.07 7.25 2.94
N LEU A 54 9.93 7.27 3.64
CA LEU A 54 9.64 8.25 4.70
C LEU A 54 10.70 8.21 5.80
N LEU A 55 11.06 7.01 6.27
CA LEU A 55 12.07 6.82 7.31
C LEU A 55 13.45 7.34 6.87
N LYS A 56 13.92 6.96 5.66
CA LYS A 56 15.21 7.42 5.11
C LYS A 56 15.29 8.94 4.98
N ARG A 57 14.19 9.57 4.57
CA ARG A 57 14.10 11.02 4.40
C ARG A 57 14.19 11.74 5.75
N ASN A 58 13.59 11.18 6.79
CA ASN A 58 13.67 11.71 8.17
C ASN A 58 15.07 11.59 8.80
N PHE A 59 15.89 10.62 8.37
CA PHE A 59 17.26 10.42 8.87
C PHE A 59 18.35 11.13 8.05
N SER A 60 17.99 11.82 6.97
CA SER A 60 18.94 12.55 6.11
C SER A 60 18.99 14.06 6.42
N HIS A 61 18.49 14.46 7.59
CA HIS A 61 18.56 15.81 8.17
C HIS A 61 19.39 15.76 9.46
#